data_AF-A0A2G6F7T3-F1
#
_entry.id   AF-A0A2G6F7T3-F1
#
_cell.length_a   1.000
_cell.length_b   1.000
_cell.length_c   1.000
_cell.angle_alpha   90.00
_cell.angle_beta   90.00
_cell.angle_gamma   90.00
#
_symmetry.space_group_name_H-M   'P 1'
#
loop_
_entity.id
_entity.type
_entity.pdbx_description
1 polymer ?
#
loop_
_entity_poly.entity_id
_entity_poly.type
_entity_poly.pdbx_seq_one_letter_code
_entity_poly.pdbx_strand_id
1 'polypeptide(L)'
;MTKRTYGKVIPGLKIDGQPAPYGVVNERGIRATAGIMFVIGFFTMLTIKYTGDYTTMYYVVPAFWLDFLLKTFVGPQASIFGFFGRMLVQGQKPEFVGAIQKRFAWGIGSVMATLMMIVGVWLEIRGWAPFAICATCLTFMWMESALGICAGCKIYKYLLDKKILKEPSVRPACPGGACSIKKK
;
A
#
# COMPACT_ATOMS: atom_id res chain seq x y z
N MET A 1 -18.48 -22.74 2.71
CA MET A 1 -17.99 -21.50 2.05
C MET A 1 -16.52 -21.30 2.40
N THR A 2 -15.61 -21.65 1.50
CA THR A 2 -14.17 -21.43 1.68
C THR A 2 -13.94 -19.93 1.78
N LYS A 3 -13.70 -19.42 3.00
CA LYS A 3 -13.48 -18.01 3.27
C LYS A 3 -12.23 -17.59 2.48
N ARG A 4 -12.39 -16.93 1.32
CA ARG A 4 -11.26 -16.38 0.54
C ARG A 4 -10.49 -15.45 1.47
N THR A 5 -9.40 -15.95 2.01
CA THR A 5 -8.56 -15.21 2.95
C THR A 5 -7.62 -14.38 2.10
N TYR A 6 -7.66 -13.07 2.29
CA TYR A 6 -6.82 -12.16 1.54
C TYR A 6 -5.35 -12.30 2.00
N GLY A 7 -4.44 -12.60 1.08
CA GLY A 7 -3.04 -12.93 1.38
C GLY A 7 -2.78 -14.44 1.48
N LYS A 8 -1.56 -14.84 1.85
CA LYS A 8 -1.18 -16.26 1.99
C LYS A 8 -1.26 -16.67 3.46
N VAL A 9 -1.98 -17.75 3.76
CA VAL A 9 -1.94 -18.36 5.11
C VAL A 9 -0.80 -19.37 5.14
N ILE A 10 0.09 -19.26 6.12
CA ILE A 10 1.24 -20.16 6.28
C ILE A 10 1.00 -21.05 7.50
N PRO A 11 0.83 -22.38 7.33
CA PRO A 11 0.62 -23.29 8.45
C PRO A 11 1.78 -23.23 9.44
N GLY A 12 1.48 -23.17 10.74
CA GLY A 12 2.49 -23.17 11.80
C GLY A 12 3.29 -21.87 11.95
N LEU A 13 2.99 -20.81 11.16
CA LEU A 13 3.68 -19.54 11.27
C LEU A 13 3.41 -18.89 12.63
N LYS A 14 4.49 -18.55 13.33
CA LYS A 14 4.45 -17.74 14.55
C LYS A 14 5.10 -16.38 14.26
N ILE A 15 4.40 -15.30 14.61
CA ILE A 15 4.91 -13.93 14.58
C ILE A 15 4.99 -13.46 16.03
N ASP A 16 6.18 -13.06 16.50
CA ASP A 16 6.43 -12.68 17.89
C ASP A 16 5.96 -13.74 18.91
N GLY A 17 6.21 -15.02 18.60
CA GLY A 17 5.82 -16.16 19.43
C GLY A 17 4.32 -16.53 19.38
N GLN A 18 3.50 -15.75 18.66
CA GLN A 18 2.05 -15.93 18.57
C GLN A 18 1.65 -16.57 17.24
N PRO A 19 0.71 -17.53 17.22
CA PRO A 19 0.26 -18.15 15.98
C PRO A 19 -0.44 -17.12 15.08
N ALA A 20 -0.18 -17.19 13.77
CA ALA A 20 -0.76 -16.31 12.75
C ALA A 20 -1.72 -17.08 11.82
N PRO A 21 -2.95 -17.44 12.26
CA PRO A 21 -3.92 -18.19 11.46
C PRO A 21 -4.67 -17.31 10.43
N TYR A 22 -4.01 -16.30 9.87
CA TYR A 22 -4.59 -15.34 8.94
C TYR A 22 -3.67 -15.09 7.75
N GLY A 23 -4.20 -14.45 6.71
CA GLY A 23 -3.42 -14.11 5.53
C GLY A 23 -2.32 -13.12 5.87
N VAL A 24 -1.09 -13.47 5.50
CA VAL A 24 0.10 -12.64 5.72
C VAL A 24 0.71 -12.18 4.40
N VAL A 25 1.51 -11.12 4.49
CA VAL A 25 2.31 -10.55 3.42
C VAL A 25 3.71 -10.24 3.94
N ASN A 26 4.71 -10.31 3.06
CA ASN A 26 6.09 -9.94 3.40
C ASN A 26 6.25 -8.42 3.37
N GLU A 27 6.46 -7.81 4.53
CA GLU A 27 6.60 -6.37 4.71
C GLU A 27 7.78 -5.80 3.91
N ARG A 28 8.91 -6.51 3.85
CA ARG A 28 10.08 -6.06 3.08
C ARG A 28 9.76 -5.85 1.61
N GLY A 29 9.00 -6.78 1.02
CA GLY A 29 8.58 -6.68 -0.38
C GLY A 29 7.62 -5.51 -0.59
N ILE A 30 6.74 -5.24 0.37
CA ILE A 30 5.82 -4.09 0.31
C ILE A 30 6.59 -2.77 0.39
N ARG A 31 7.54 -2.65 1.33
CA ARG A 31 8.39 -1.45 1.48
C ARG A 31 9.26 -1.18 0.25
N ALA A 32 9.81 -2.24 -0.35
CA ALA A 32 10.53 -2.14 -1.61
C ALA A 32 9.60 -1.66 -2.75
N THR A 33 8.40 -2.22 -2.84
CA THR A 33 7.39 -1.80 -3.83
C THR A 33 7.01 -0.32 -3.67
N ALA A 34 6.78 0.13 -2.43
CA ALA A 34 6.49 1.53 -2.12
C ALA A 34 7.67 2.43 -2.51
N GLY A 35 8.91 1.97 -2.33
CA GLY A 35 10.12 2.69 -2.76
C GLY A 35 10.21 2.83 -4.28
N ILE A 36 9.96 1.77 -5.04
CA ILE A 36 9.94 1.81 -6.51
C ILE A 36 8.89 2.81 -7.00
N MET A 37 7.66 2.70 -6.49
CA MET A 37 6.57 3.59 -6.89
C MET A 37 6.85 5.04 -6.45
N PHE A 38 7.44 5.26 -5.28
CA PHE A 38 7.86 6.58 -4.85
C PHE A 38 8.88 7.19 -5.81
N VAL A 39 9.92 6.45 -6.19
CA VAL A 39 10.95 6.94 -7.12
C VAL A 39 10.33 7.32 -8.47
N ILE A 40 9.55 6.42 -9.07
CA ILE A 40 8.90 6.68 -10.37
C ILE A 40 7.98 7.90 -10.29
N GLY A 41 7.13 7.97 -9.27
CA GLY A 41 6.17 9.06 -9.12
C GLY A 41 6.84 10.40 -8.76
N PHE A 42 7.91 10.37 -7.96
CA PHE A 42 8.69 11.56 -7.64
C PHE A 42 9.37 12.14 -8.88
N PHE A 43 10.04 11.30 -9.69
CA PHE A 43 10.62 11.76 -10.95
C PHE A 43 9.57 12.22 -11.95
N THR A 44 8.41 11.58 -12.01
CA THR A 44 7.28 12.04 -12.83
C THR A 44 6.84 13.44 -12.42
N MET A 45 6.71 13.70 -11.12
CA MET A 45 6.35 15.01 -10.59
C MET A 45 7.42 16.07 -10.87
N LEU A 46 8.70 15.71 -10.77
CA LEU A 46 9.81 16.60 -11.12
C LEU A 46 9.82 16.94 -12.60
N THR A 47 9.67 15.96 -13.48
CA THR A 47 9.59 16.18 -14.93
C THR A 47 8.49 17.17 -15.25
N ILE A 48 7.26 16.92 -14.79
CA ILE A 48 6.12 17.83 -15.01
C ILE A 48 6.42 19.24 -14.52
N LYS A 49 7.04 19.38 -13.34
CA LYS A 49 7.32 20.69 -12.74
C LYS A 49 8.38 21.48 -13.52
N TYR A 50 9.42 20.82 -14.02
CA TYR A 50 10.56 21.49 -14.66
C TYR A 50 10.41 21.64 -16.18
N THR A 51 9.74 20.68 -16.85
CA THR A 51 9.57 20.72 -18.31
C THR A 51 8.18 21.18 -18.73
N GLY A 52 7.18 21.11 -17.84
CA GLY A 52 5.78 21.30 -18.20
C GLY A 52 5.20 20.16 -19.05
N ASP A 53 5.97 19.09 -19.28
CA ASP A 53 5.52 17.95 -20.06
C ASP A 53 4.73 16.95 -19.19
N TYR A 54 3.46 16.77 -19.52
CA TYR A 54 2.55 15.86 -18.85
C TYR A 54 2.54 14.45 -19.45
N THR A 55 3.28 14.20 -20.52
CA THR A 55 3.32 12.90 -21.22
C THR A 55 3.63 11.75 -20.27
N THR A 56 4.61 11.91 -19.39
CA THR A 56 4.98 10.89 -18.39
C THR A 56 3.82 10.57 -17.43
N MET A 57 2.99 11.56 -17.10
CA MET A 57 1.83 11.40 -16.22
C MET A 57 0.79 10.44 -16.82
N TYR A 58 0.55 10.52 -18.13
CA TYR A 58 -0.44 9.69 -18.83
C TYR A 58 -0.08 8.21 -18.85
N TYR A 59 1.17 7.85 -18.58
CA TYR A 59 1.59 6.45 -18.41
C TYR A 59 1.65 6.03 -16.95
N VAL A 60 2.22 6.88 -16.09
CA VAL A 60 2.49 6.53 -14.68
C VAL A 60 1.21 6.48 -13.85
N VAL A 61 0.29 7.43 -14.04
CA VAL A 61 -0.95 7.48 -13.24
C VAL A 61 -1.84 6.25 -13.51
N PRO A 62 -2.13 5.85 -14.77
CA PRO A 62 -2.86 4.61 -15.02
C PRO A 62 -2.16 3.36 -14.51
N ALA A 63 -0.83 3.27 -14.64
CA ALA A 63 -0.06 2.14 -14.13
C ALA A 63 -0.17 2.00 -12.60
N PHE A 64 -0.05 3.11 -11.86
CA PHE A 64 -0.19 3.12 -10.40
C PHE A 64 -1.62 2.80 -9.99
N TRP A 65 -2.60 3.39 -10.66
CA TRP A 65 -4.02 3.13 -10.43
C TRP A 65 -4.35 1.65 -10.59
N LEU A 66 -3.94 1.05 -11.70
CA LEU A 66 -4.14 -0.38 -11.97
C LEU A 66 -3.46 -1.24 -10.91
N ASP A 67 -2.20 -0.95 -10.57
CA ASP A 67 -1.46 -1.73 -9.58
C ASP A 67 -2.12 -1.68 -8.18
N PHE A 68 -2.62 -0.52 -7.76
CA PHE A 68 -3.39 -0.40 -6.52
C PHE A 68 -4.71 -1.15 -6.58
N LEU A 69 -5.44 -1.11 -7.70
CA LEU A 69 -6.67 -1.90 -7.86
C LEU A 69 -6.40 -3.41 -7.78
N LEU A 70 -5.37 -3.87 -8.50
CA LEU A 70 -4.97 -5.29 -8.49
C LEU A 70 -4.60 -5.74 -7.07
N LYS A 71 -3.82 -4.94 -6.34
CA LYS A 71 -3.55 -5.18 -4.92
C LYS A 71 -4.87 -5.29 -4.16
N THR A 72 -5.71 -4.26 -4.16
CA THR A 72 -6.90 -4.16 -3.30
C THR A 72 -7.94 -5.25 -3.55
N PHE A 73 -8.19 -5.61 -4.82
CA PHE A 73 -9.29 -6.50 -5.20
C PHE A 73 -8.85 -7.94 -5.51
N VAL A 74 -7.73 -8.12 -6.21
CA VAL A 74 -7.25 -9.45 -6.64
C VAL A 74 -6.30 -10.03 -5.59
N GLY A 75 -5.35 -9.23 -5.15
CA GLY A 75 -4.39 -9.59 -4.11
C GLY A 75 -2.99 -9.07 -4.38
N PRO A 76 -2.10 -9.11 -3.36
CA PRO A 76 -0.74 -8.58 -3.46
C PRO A 76 0.14 -9.31 -4.50
N GLN A 77 -0.24 -10.52 -4.88
CA GLN A 77 0.48 -11.33 -5.86
C GLN A 77 0.35 -10.76 -7.28
N ALA A 78 -0.81 -10.17 -7.60
CA ALA A 78 -1.13 -9.59 -8.91
C ALA A 78 -0.49 -8.21 -9.15
N SER A 79 0.15 -7.62 -8.15
CA SER A 79 0.82 -6.33 -8.29
C SER A 79 2.04 -6.41 -9.21
N ILE A 80 2.05 -5.56 -10.23
CA ILE A 80 3.14 -5.40 -11.20
C ILE A 80 4.38 -4.84 -10.49
N PHE A 81 4.23 -3.72 -9.78
CA PHE A 81 5.36 -3.16 -9.01
C PHE A 81 5.75 -4.08 -7.84
N GLY A 82 4.78 -4.80 -7.30
CA GLY A 82 4.98 -5.80 -6.24
C GLY A 82 5.84 -6.98 -6.68
N PHE A 83 5.79 -7.36 -7.95
CA PHE A 83 6.69 -8.36 -8.51
C PHE A 83 8.15 -7.89 -8.40
N PHE A 84 8.46 -6.69 -8.88
CA PHE A 84 9.81 -6.11 -8.80
C PHE A 84 10.25 -5.89 -7.35
N GLY A 85 9.35 -5.39 -6.49
CA GLY A 85 9.64 -5.22 -5.07
C GLY A 85 10.02 -6.52 -4.36
N ARG A 86 9.34 -7.64 -4.68
CA ARG A 86 9.69 -8.97 -4.16
C ARG A 86 11.04 -9.47 -4.68
N MET A 87 11.32 -9.25 -5.97
CA MET A 87 12.58 -9.64 -6.60
C MET A 87 13.78 -8.96 -5.93
N LEU A 88 13.67 -7.67 -5.60
CA LEU A 88 14.76 -6.91 -4.96
C LEU A 88 15.11 -7.40 -3.54
N VAL A 89 14.15 -7.98 -2.82
CA VAL A 89 14.33 -8.40 -1.41
C VAL A 89 14.37 -9.92 -1.22
N GLN A 90 14.44 -10.70 -2.31
CA GLN A 90 14.31 -12.15 -2.26
C GLN A 90 15.37 -12.86 -1.41
N GLY A 91 16.57 -12.28 -1.29
CA GLY A 91 17.65 -12.81 -0.45
C GLY A 91 17.56 -12.42 1.03
N GLN A 92 16.57 -11.61 1.43
CA GLN A 92 16.40 -11.17 2.81
C GLN A 92 15.46 -12.10 3.58
N LYS A 93 15.70 -12.27 4.89
CA LYS A 93 14.77 -12.98 5.77
C LYS A 93 13.40 -12.29 5.73
N PRO A 94 12.30 -12.97 5.34
CA PRO A 94 11.00 -12.35 5.20
C PRO A 94 10.46 -11.90 6.56
N GLU A 95 9.78 -10.75 6.57
CA GLU A 95 9.09 -10.22 7.74
C GLU A 95 7.58 -10.26 7.46
N PHE A 96 6.86 -11.15 8.13
CA PHE A 96 5.43 -11.35 7.85
C PHE A 96 4.56 -10.44 8.71
N VAL A 97 3.60 -9.77 8.06
CA VAL A 97 2.58 -8.97 8.72
C VAL A 97 1.20 -9.32 8.18
N GLY A 98 0.15 -8.92 8.90
CA GLY A 98 -1.23 -9.12 8.44
C GLY A 98 -1.53 -8.47 7.10
N ALA A 99 -2.16 -9.24 6.20
CA ALA A 99 -2.56 -8.76 4.90
C ALA A 99 -3.78 -7.82 4.94
N ILE A 100 -4.64 -7.95 5.97
CA ILE A 100 -5.92 -7.22 6.00
C ILE A 100 -5.74 -5.71 6.24
N GLN A 101 -4.84 -5.29 7.13
CA GLN A 101 -4.55 -3.87 7.34
C GLN A 101 -3.87 -3.25 6.11
N LYS A 102 -3.05 -4.03 5.40
CA LYS A 102 -2.39 -3.58 4.17
C LYS A 102 -3.40 -3.43 3.03
N ARG A 103 -4.37 -4.34 2.93
CA ARG A 103 -5.49 -4.20 2.00
C ARG A 103 -6.25 -2.89 2.20
N PHE A 104 -6.51 -2.51 3.46
CA PHE A 104 -7.16 -1.23 3.77
C PHE A 104 -6.30 -0.04 3.31
N ALA A 105 -5.00 -0.07 3.61
CA ALA A 105 -4.07 0.96 3.16
C ALA A 105 -4.02 1.09 1.62
N TRP A 106 -3.99 -0.04 0.90
CA TRP A 106 -4.06 -0.05 -0.56
C TRP A 106 -5.41 0.45 -1.08
N GLY A 107 -6.51 0.22 -0.35
CA GLY A 107 -7.81 0.82 -0.66
C GLY A 107 -7.78 2.34 -0.64
N ILE A 108 -7.13 2.96 0.36
CA ILE A 108 -6.91 4.41 0.39
C ILE A 108 -6.10 4.85 -0.84
N GLY A 109 -5.03 4.12 -1.16
CA GLY A 109 -4.23 4.35 -2.37
C GLY A 109 -5.05 4.26 -3.66
N SER A 110 -5.93 3.26 -3.78
CA SER A 110 -6.84 3.10 -4.93
C SER A 110 -7.80 4.28 -5.07
N VAL A 111 -8.34 4.81 -3.97
CA VAL A 111 -9.22 5.99 -4.00
C VAL A 111 -8.44 7.22 -4.47
N MET A 112 -7.27 7.48 -3.89
CA MET A 112 -6.43 8.62 -4.29
C MET A 112 -5.99 8.52 -5.76
N ALA A 113 -5.59 7.34 -6.21
CA ALA A 113 -5.21 7.11 -7.61
C ALA A 113 -6.40 7.25 -8.56
N THR A 114 -7.61 6.84 -8.15
CA THR A 114 -8.84 7.02 -8.96
C THR A 114 -9.17 8.49 -9.09
N LEU A 115 -9.06 9.26 -8.00
CA LEU A 115 -9.23 10.71 -8.05
C LEU A 115 -8.19 11.36 -8.98
N MET A 116 -6.93 10.92 -8.95
CA MET A 116 -5.90 11.41 -9.86
C MET A 116 -6.18 11.05 -11.32
N MET A 117 -6.68 9.84 -11.60
CA MET A 117 -7.12 9.43 -12.94
C MET A 117 -8.22 10.35 -13.46
N ILE A 118 -9.25 10.62 -12.64
CA ILE A 118 -10.37 11.47 -13.06
C ILE A 118 -9.89 12.92 -13.26
N VAL A 119 -9.27 13.52 -12.24
CA VAL A 119 -8.91 14.94 -12.27
C VAL A 119 -7.80 15.22 -13.28
N GLY A 120 -6.76 14.39 -13.29
CA GLY A 120 -5.53 14.66 -14.00
C GLY A 120 -5.43 14.07 -15.41
N VAL A 121 -6.09 12.93 -15.66
CA VAL A 121 -6.04 12.24 -16.96
C VAL A 121 -7.32 12.48 -17.76
N TRP A 122 -8.50 12.36 -17.14
CA TRP A 122 -9.78 12.48 -17.84
C TRP A 122 -10.25 13.93 -18.00
N LEU A 123 -10.18 14.72 -16.92
CA LEU A 123 -10.57 16.13 -16.92
C LEU A 123 -9.42 17.08 -17.27
N GLU A 124 -8.19 16.55 -17.36
CA GLU A 124 -6.96 17.28 -17.67
C GLU A 124 -6.73 18.55 -16.82
N ILE A 125 -7.26 18.56 -15.60
CA ILE A 125 -7.12 19.69 -14.68
C ILE A 125 -5.66 19.79 -14.26
N ARG A 126 -5.05 20.96 -14.48
CA ARG A 126 -3.68 21.29 -14.06
C ARG A 126 -3.72 22.28 -12.89
N GLY A 127 -2.75 22.17 -11.99
CA GLY A 127 -2.58 23.09 -10.88
C GLY A 127 -2.44 22.41 -9.52
N TRP A 128 -2.88 23.12 -8.48
CA TRP A 128 -2.67 22.73 -7.09
C TRP A 128 -3.34 21.41 -6.69
N ALA A 129 -4.57 21.15 -7.13
CA ALA A 129 -5.32 19.98 -6.67
C ALA A 129 -4.69 18.63 -7.05
N PRO A 130 -4.36 18.34 -8.34
CA PRO A 130 -3.63 17.12 -8.71
C PRO A 130 -2.26 17.03 -8.01
N PHE A 131 -1.55 18.16 -7.89
CA PHE A 131 -0.27 18.21 -7.21
C PHE A 131 -0.38 17.80 -5.73
N ALA A 132 -1.37 18.32 -5.00
CA ALA A 132 -1.61 18.00 -3.59
C ALA A 132 -1.93 16.51 -3.39
N ILE A 133 -2.78 15.93 -4.25
CA ILE A 133 -3.13 14.51 -4.21
C ILE A 133 -1.88 13.65 -4.43
N CYS A 134 -1.11 13.96 -5.48
CA CYS A 134 0.11 13.23 -5.82
C CYS A 134 1.16 13.35 -4.70
N ALA A 135 1.44 14.57 -4.23
CA ALA A 135 2.40 14.82 -3.16
C ALA A 135 2.03 14.09 -1.86
N THR A 136 0.74 14.06 -1.50
CA THR A 136 0.26 13.31 -0.33
C THR A 136 0.49 11.79 -0.52
N CYS A 137 0.17 11.25 -1.70
CA CYS A 137 0.37 9.84 -2.00
C CYS A 137 1.86 9.46 -1.95
N LEU A 138 2.73 10.25 -2.56
CA LEU A 138 4.18 10.04 -2.55
C LEU A 138 4.75 10.14 -1.14
N THR A 139 4.24 11.06 -0.31
CA THR A 139 4.64 11.17 1.10
C THR A 139 4.30 9.88 1.87
N PHE A 140 3.11 9.31 1.63
CA PHE A 140 2.72 8.04 2.25
C PHE A 140 3.61 6.88 1.81
N MET A 141 3.92 6.79 0.51
CA MET A 141 4.84 5.77 -0.03
C MET A 141 6.25 5.91 0.54
N TRP A 142 6.76 7.14 0.63
CA TRP A 142 8.08 7.43 1.19
C TRP A 142 8.16 7.04 2.67
N MET A 143 7.16 7.40 3.48
CA MET A 143 7.10 7.00 4.90
C MET A 143 7.08 5.48 5.06
N GLU A 144 6.32 4.76 4.22
CA GLU A 144 6.28 3.29 4.27
C GLU A 144 7.62 2.68 3.85
N SER A 145 8.22 3.19 2.77
CA SER A 145 9.50 2.68 2.26
C SER A 145 10.67 2.98 3.21
N ALA A 146 10.92 4.26 3.51
CA ALA A 146 12.08 4.72 4.25
C ALA A 146 11.95 4.48 5.76
N LEU A 147 10.83 4.93 6.36
CA LEU A 147 10.63 4.89 7.81
C LEU A 147 10.01 3.58 8.30
N GLY A 148 9.44 2.76 7.41
CA GLY A 148 8.67 1.58 7.79
C GLY A 148 7.32 1.93 8.45
N ILE A 149 6.83 3.16 8.25
CA ILE A 149 5.58 3.65 8.86
C ILE A 149 4.47 3.63 7.81
N CYS A 150 3.52 2.70 7.97
CA CYS A 150 2.32 2.63 7.14
C CYS A 150 1.22 3.57 7.67
N ALA A 151 1.05 4.75 7.06
CA ALA A 151 0.02 5.71 7.43
C ALA A 151 -1.40 5.14 7.34
N GLY A 152 -1.72 4.42 6.25
CA GLY A 152 -3.03 3.77 6.08
C GLY A 152 -3.32 2.72 7.16
N CYS A 153 -2.30 2.00 7.63
CA CYS A 153 -2.43 1.03 8.71
C CYS A 153 -2.70 1.71 10.07
N LYS A 154 -2.11 2.90 10.32
CA LYS A 154 -2.42 3.70 11.51
C LYS A 154 -3.86 4.22 11.48
N ILE A 155 -4.33 4.67 10.33
CA ILE A 155 -5.73 5.08 10.14
C ILE A 155 -6.67 3.90 10.41
N TYR A 156 -6.34 2.71 9.87
CA TYR A 156 -7.11 1.49 10.14
C TYR A 156 -7.22 1.19 11.63
N LYS A 157 -6.11 1.24 12.37
CA LYS A 157 -6.10 1.07 13.83
C LYS A 157 -6.97 2.12 14.51
N TYR A 158 -6.82 3.39 14.17
CA TYR A 158 -7.60 4.47 14.77
C TYR A 158 -9.11 4.27 14.59
N LEU A 159 -9.54 3.84 13.40
CA LEU A 159 -10.96 3.56 13.12
C LEU A 159 -11.49 2.34 13.88
N LEU A 160 -10.65 1.33 14.14
CA LEU A 160 -10.99 0.20 15.01
C LEU A 160 -11.10 0.63 16.47
N ASP A 161 -10.15 1.44 16.96
CA ASP A 161 -10.16 1.95 18.34
C ASP A 161 -11.39 2.82 18.61
N LYS A 162 -11.86 3.57 17.61
CA LYS A 162 -13.12 4.34 17.64
C LYS A 162 -14.38 3.50 17.41
N LYS A 163 -14.27 2.18 17.23
CA LYS A 163 -15.36 1.23 16.92
C LYS A 163 -16.20 1.60 15.69
N ILE A 164 -15.63 2.38 14.76
CA ILE A 164 -16.27 2.73 13.49
C ILE A 164 -16.22 1.53 12.54
N LEU A 165 -15.11 0.79 12.57
CA LEU A 165 -14.96 -0.46 11.83
C LEU A 165 -15.26 -1.66 12.73
N LYS A 166 -15.92 -2.67 12.16
CA LYS A 166 -16.16 -3.94 12.84
C LYS A 166 -14.83 -4.60 13.19
N GLU A 167 -14.66 -4.99 14.45
CA GLU A 167 -13.45 -5.67 14.88
C GLU A 167 -13.25 -6.96 14.06
N PRO A 168 -12.06 -7.16 13.46
CA PRO A 168 -11.78 -8.39 12.74
C PRO A 168 -11.72 -9.56 13.72
N SER A 169 -12.14 -10.75 13.27
CA SER A 169 -12.15 -11.97 14.10
C SER A 169 -10.77 -12.39 14.59
N VAL A 170 -9.70 -11.89 13.99
CA VAL A 170 -8.32 -12.08 14.44
C VAL A 170 -7.60 -10.73 14.37
N ARG A 171 -6.87 -10.36 15.43
CA ARG A 171 -6.02 -9.16 15.47
C ARG A 171 -4.66 -9.49 14.87
N PRO A 172 -4.36 -9.03 13.64
CA PRO A 172 -3.15 -9.40 12.94
C PRO A 172 -1.92 -8.67 13.48
N ALA A 173 -0.75 -9.30 13.32
CA ALA A 173 0.53 -8.72 13.65
C ALA A 173 0.82 -7.49 12.77
N CYS A 174 1.41 -6.47 13.38
CA CYS A 174 1.69 -5.19 12.75
C CYS A 174 3.20 -4.95 12.64
N PRO A 175 3.67 -4.36 11.52
CA PRO A 175 5.09 -4.09 11.32
C PRO A 175 5.65 -3.21 12.42
N GLY A 176 6.72 -3.66 13.07
CA GLY A 176 7.40 -2.97 14.16
C GLY A 176 6.49 -2.53 15.33
N GLY A 177 5.32 -3.15 15.51
CA GLY A 177 4.35 -2.76 16.53
C GLY A 177 3.66 -1.40 16.30
N ALA A 178 3.98 -0.68 15.22
CA ALA A 178 3.50 0.69 14.96
C ALA A 178 1.97 0.80 14.82
N CYS A 179 1.33 -0.30 14.43
CA CYS A 179 -0.13 -0.42 14.33
C CYS A 179 -0.70 -1.47 15.28
N SER A 180 0.06 -1.89 16.30
CA SER A 180 -0.35 -2.95 17.24
C SER A 180 -1.68 -2.59 17.90
N ILE A 181 -2.64 -3.50 17.80
CA ILE A 181 -3.91 -3.44 18.55
C ILE A 181 -3.66 -4.24 19.82
N LYS A 182 -3.77 -3.63 21.01
CA LYS A 182 -3.59 -4.34 22.29
C LYS A 182 -4.51 -5.54 22.30
N LYS A 183 -4.01 -6.78 22.39
CA LYS A 183 -4.87 -7.96 22.57
C LYS A 183 -5.58 -7.80 23.93
N LYS A 184 -6.90 -7.99 23.96
CA LYS A 184 -7.64 -8.11 25.22
C LYS A 184 -7.39 -9.48 25.80
#